data_AF-A0A855N8X2-F1
#
_entry.id   AF-A0A855N8X2-F1
#
_cell.length_a   1.000
_cell.length_b   1.000
_cell.length_c   1.000
_cell.angle_alpha   90.00
_cell.angle_beta   90.00
_cell.angle_gamma   90.00
#
_symmetry.space_group_name_H-M   'P 1'
#
loop_
_entity.id
_entity.type
_entity.pdbx_description
1 polymer ?
#
loop_
_entity_poly.entity_id
_entity_poly.type
_entity_poly.pdbx_seq_one_letter_code
_entity_poly.pdbx_strand_id
1 'polypeptide(L)'
;MSVLININDVEVKFEIVGDDIFADSLKIAEVFGKNHHNILRLIKNLLDYEFKLANFKAGFYLNSQNKQQPMYNITRDGKSSLSKRLI
;
A
#
# COMPACT_ATOMS: atom_id res chain seq x y z
N MET A 1 -0.97 14.98 -8.16
CA MET A 1 -1.44 15.77 -6.99
C MET A 1 -1.47 14.83 -5.78
N SER A 2 -1.40 15.30 -4.54
CA SER A 2 -1.52 14.39 -3.37
C SER A 2 -2.41 14.98 -2.30
N VAL A 3 -3.10 14.10 -1.57
CA VAL A 3 -4.00 14.45 -0.47
C VAL A 3 -3.55 13.71 0.79
N LEU A 4 -3.52 14.38 1.93
CA LEU A 4 -3.28 13.77 3.23
C LEU A 4 -4.62 13.57 3.93
N ILE A 5 -4.87 12.37 4.43
CA ILE A 5 -6.08 12.03 5.18
C ILE A 5 -5.67 11.32 6.46
N ASN A 6 -6.21 11.75 7.59
CA ASN A 6 -6.01 11.09 8.86
C ASN A 6 -7.04 9.96 9.03
N ILE A 7 -6.56 8.73 9.23
CA ILE A 7 -7.37 7.53 9.43
C ILE A 7 -6.85 6.82 10.68
N ASN A 8 -7.67 6.72 11.72
CA ASN A 8 -7.29 6.07 13.00
C ASN A 8 -5.97 6.62 13.59
N ASP A 9 -5.81 7.94 13.60
CA ASP A 9 -4.59 8.64 14.05
C ASP A 9 -3.34 8.38 13.20
N VAL A 10 -3.50 7.76 12.03
CA VAL A 10 -2.44 7.56 11.04
C VAL A 10 -2.64 8.53 9.89
N GLU A 11 -1.65 9.37 9.63
CA GLU A 11 -1.63 10.23 8.44
C GLU A 11 -1.27 9.40 7.19
N VAL A 12 -2.23 9.28 6.29
CA VAL A 12 -2.09 8.55 5.03
C VAL A 12 -2.01 9.54 3.89
N LYS A 13 -0.88 9.49 3.16
CA LYS A 13 -0.71 10.20 1.89
C LYS A 13 -1.32 9.39 0.75
N PHE A 14 -2.24 10.02 0.05
CA PHE A 14 -2.84 9.51 -1.17
C PHE A 14 -2.26 10.25 -2.37
N GLU A 15 -1.65 9.52 -3.28
CA GLU A 15 -1.12 10.08 -4.53
C GLU A 15 -2.16 9.94 -5.64
N ILE A 16 -2.46 11.04 -6.32
CA ILE A 16 -3.42 11.11 -7.41
C ILE A 16 -2.62 11.24 -8.72
N VAL A 17 -2.75 10.23 -9.57
CA VAL A 17 -2.12 10.16 -10.89
C VAL A 17 -3.22 9.91 -11.92
N GLY A 18 -3.58 10.95 -12.68
CA GLY A 18 -4.78 10.92 -13.52
C GLY A 18 -6.04 10.79 -12.66
N ASP A 19 -6.87 9.79 -12.97
CA ASP A 19 -8.08 9.46 -12.20
C ASP A 19 -7.83 8.41 -11.09
N ASP A 20 -6.61 7.87 -11.01
CA ASP A 20 -6.26 6.83 -10.04
C ASP A 20 -5.69 7.42 -8.74
N ILE A 21 -6.12 6.83 -7.62
CA ILE A 21 -5.66 7.16 -6.27
C ILE A 21 -4.84 5.99 -5.73
N PHE A 22 -3.62 6.29 -5.29
CA PHE A 22 -2.66 5.35 -4.74
C PHE A 22 -2.39 5.61 -3.25
N ALA A 23 -2.18 4.55 -2.49
CA ALA A 23 -1.76 4.59 -1.09
C ALA A 23 -0.57 3.66 -0.85
N ASP A 24 0.29 4.01 0.09
CA ASP A 24 1.49 3.24 0.38
C ASP A 24 1.18 1.99 1.21
N SER A 25 1.78 0.86 0.82
CA SER A 25 1.64 -0.41 1.55
C SER A 25 2.11 -0.33 3.00
N LEU A 26 3.05 0.57 3.30
CA LEU A 26 3.52 0.84 4.66
C LEU A 26 2.41 1.49 5.51
N LYS A 27 1.73 2.52 4.98
CA LYS A 27 0.62 3.19 5.67
C LYS A 27 -0.61 2.30 5.79
N ILE A 28 -0.87 1.46 4.80
CA ILE A 28 -1.90 0.42 4.89
C ILE A 28 -1.57 -0.52 6.07
N ALA A 29 -0.34 -1.00 6.18
CA ALA A 29 0.06 -1.87 7.29
C ALA A 29 -0.18 -1.21 8.66
N GLU A 30 0.17 0.08 8.78
CA GLU A 30 -0.01 0.89 9.99
C GLU A 30 -1.49 1.05 10.37
N VAL A 31 -2.35 1.45 9.42
CA VAL A 31 -3.81 1.62 9.64
C VAL A 31 -4.48 0.32 10.09
N PHE A 32 -4.06 -0.82 9.55
CA PHE A 32 -4.61 -2.13 9.92
C PHE A 32 -3.91 -2.78 11.13
N GLY A 33 -2.89 -2.14 11.71
CA GLY A 33 -2.11 -2.69 12.81
C GLY A 33 -1.40 -4.00 12.47
N LYS A 34 -0.97 -4.17 11.20
CA LYS A 34 -0.32 -5.38 10.71
C LYS A 34 1.16 -5.11 10.43
N ASN A 35 1.97 -6.16 10.50
CA ASN A 35 3.38 -6.05 10.10
C ASN A 35 3.50 -5.83 8.58
N HIS A 36 4.25 -4.82 8.15
CA HIS A 36 4.46 -4.50 6.73
C HIS A 36 5.02 -5.68 5.92
N HIS A 37 5.90 -6.49 6.50
CA HIS A 37 6.43 -7.70 5.87
C HIS A 37 5.30 -8.68 5.48
N ASN A 38 4.27 -8.83 6.33
CA ASN A 38 3.14 -9.71 6.05
C ASN A 38 2.30 -9.18 4.89
N ILE A 39 2.12 -7.85 4.80
CA ILE A 39 1.43 -7.21 3.67
C ILE A 39 2.19 -7.45 2.38
N LEU A 40 3.51 -7.23 2.36
CA LEU A 40 4.34 -7.50 1.18
C LEU A 40 4.27 -8.96 0.75
N ARG A 41 4.32 -9.90 1.70
CA ARG A 41 4.19 -11.33 1.42
C ARG A 41 2.82 -11.67 0.84
N LEU A 42 1.75 -11.11 1.40
CA LEU A 42 0.38 -11.32 0.93
C LEU A 42 0.20 -10.84 -0.51
N ILE A 43 0.75 -9.66 -0.84
CA ILE A 43 0.72 -9.12 -2.21
C ILE A 43 1.50 -10.02 -3.16
N LYS A 44 2.70 -10.47 -2.76
CA LYS A 44 3.54 -11.36 -3.58
C LYS A 44 2.86 -12.70 -3.89
N ASN A 45 2.10 -13.22 -2.94
CA ASN A 45 1.40 -14.50 -3.05
C ASN A 45 0.06 -14.43 -3.80
N LEU A 46 -0.37 -13.25 -4.29
CA LEU A 46 -1.53 -13.14 -5.18
C LEU A 46 -1.25 -13.92 -6.48
N LEU A 47 -2.09 -14.91 -6.75
CA LEU A 47 -2.03 -15.75 -7.96
C LEU A 47 -2.50 -14.99 -9.22
N ASP A 48 -3.40 -14.03 -9.04
CA ASP A 48 -3.90 -13.19 -10.13
C ASP A 48 -2.85 -12.14 -10.52
N TYR A 49 -2.11 -12.45 -11.60
CA TYR A 49 -1.00 -11.64 -12.06
C TYR A 49 -1.45 -10.31 -12.67
N GLU A 50 -2.52 -10.30 -13.48
CA GLU A 50 -3.05 -9.10 -14.11
C GLU A 50 -3.60 -8.14 -13.05
N PHE A 51 -4.38 -8.67 -12.11
CA PHE A 51 -4.85 -7.88 -10.97
C PHE A 51 -3.68 -7.32 -10.16
N LYS A 52 -2.63 -8.12 -9.94
CA LYS A 52 -1.45 -7.68 -9.19
C LYS A 52 -0.73 -6.53 -9.89
N LEU A 53 -0.48 -6.64 -11.20
CA LEU A 53 0.20 -5.61 -11.98
C LEU A 53 -0.60 -4.31 -12.04
N ALA A 54 -1.91 -4.39 -12.22
CA ALA A 54 -2.77 -3.21 -12.30
C ALA A 54 -2.85 -2.45 -10.97
N ASN A 55 -2.89 -3.17 -9.84
CA ASN A 55 -3.24 -2.60 -8.55
C ASN A 55 -2.07 -2.41 -7.57
N PHE A 56 -0.92 -3.05 -7.79
CA PHE A 56 0.22 -3.00 -6.87
C PHE A 56 1.50 -2.62 -7.63
N LYS A 57 1.79 -1.32 -7.70
CA LYS A 57 2.99 -0.80 -8.35
C LYS A 57 4.17 -0.85 -7.39
N ALA A 58 5.26 -1.49 -7.78
CA ALA A 58 6.46 -1.58 -6.94
C ALA A 58 7.06 -0.19 -6.68
N GLY A 59 7.51 0.04 -5.46
CA GLY A 59 8.15 1.27 -5.02
C GLY A 59 9.13 1.01 -3.89
N PHE A 60 9.69 2.09 -3.34
CA PHE A 60 10.61 2.02 -2.21
C PHE A 60 10.39 3.20 -1.25
N TYR A 61 10.73 2.98 0.01
CA TYR A 61 10.86 4.05 1.00
C TYR A 61 12.22 3.97 1.69
N LEU A 62 12.66 5.08 2.29
CA LEU A 62 13.83 5.10 3.16
C LEU A 62 13.38 4.86 4.59
N ASN A 63 14.01 3.89 5.26
CA ASN A 63 13.79 3.67 6.67
C ASN A 63 14.61 4.67 7.53
N SER A 64 14.47 4.59 8.85
CA SER A 64 15.22 5.43 9.81
C SER A 64 16.74 5.31 9.73
N GLN A 65 17.26 4.26 9.08
CA GLN A 65 18.69 4.07 8.83
C GLN A 65 19.11 4.53 7.42
N ASN A 66 18.26 5.28 6.71
CA ASN A 66 18.45 5.69 5.31
C ASN A 66 18.66 4.51 4.34
N LYS A 67 18.16 3.31 4.69
CA LYS A 67 18.19 2.15 3.80
C LYS A 67 16.90 2.10 2.99
N GLN A 68 17.05 1.87 1.69
CA GLN A 68 15.91 1.59 0.81
C GLN A 68 15.24 0.28 1.23
N GLN A 69 13.93 0.33 1.38
CA GLN A 69 13.08 -0.80 1.71
C GLN A 69 11.96 -0.90 0.67
N PRO A 70 11.58 -2.12 0.25
CA PRO A 70 10.54 -2.30 -0.76
C PRO A 70 9.17 -1.92 -0.22
N MET A 71 8.36 -1.30 -1.06
CA MET A 71 6.94 -1.05 -0.80
C MET A 71 6.12 -1.17 -2.09
N TYR A 72 4.82 -1.01 -1.97
CA TYR A 72 3.92 -0.94 -3.12
C TYR A 72 3.05 0.31 -3.00
N ASN A 73 2.85 0.99 -4.13
CA ASN A 73 1.81 2.00 -4.30
C ASN A 73 0.56 1.26 -4.78
N ILE A 74 -0.48 1.31 -3.96
CA ILE A 74 -1.65 0.44 -4.08
C ILE A 74 -2.86 1.27 -4.48
N THR A 75 -3.56 0.86 -5.54
CA THR A 75 -4.81 1.50 -5.97
C THR A 75 -5.93 1.30 -4.94
N ARG A 76 -7.03 2.03 -5.10
CA ARG A 76 -8.26 1.82 -4.30
C ARG A 76 -8.75 0.36 -4.33
N ASP A 77 -8.75 -0.27 -5.50
CA ASP A 77 -9.26 -1.63 -5.67
C ASP A 77 -8.29 -2.68 -5.08
N GLY A 78 -6.98 -2.45 -5.24
CA GLY A 78 -5.95 -3.22 -4.54
C GLY A 78 -6.13 -3.15 -3.02
N LYS A 79 -6.35 -1.94 -2.48
CA LYS A 79 -6.62 -1.74 -1.05
C LYS A 79 -7.90 -2.47 -0.61
N SER A 80 -8.97 -2.43 -1.40
CA SER A 80 -10.21 -3.15 -1.10
C SER A 80 -9.98 -4.67 -1.01
N SER A 81 -9.19 -5.21 -1.94
CA SER A 81 -8.78 -6.61 -1.97
C SER A 81 -7.93 -7.01 -0.76
N LEU A 82 -7.01 -6.14 -0.32
CA LEU A 82 -6.23 -6.35 0.91
C LEU A 82 -7.12 -6.29 2.15
N SER A 83 -7.99 -5.28 2.24
CA SER A 83 -8.89 -5.09 3.38
C SER A 83 -9.66 -6.38 3.66
N LYS A 84 -10.30 -6.97 2.64
CA LYS A 84 -11.05 -8.23 2.75
C LYS A 84 -10.25 -9.44 3.27
N ARG A 85 -8.91 -9.37 3.24
CA ARG A 85 -8.01 -10.44 3.69
C ARG A 85 -7.37 -10.17 5.06
N LEU A 86 -7.56 -8.97 5.61
CA LEU A 86 -6.89 -8.50 6.84
C LEU A 86 -7.85 -8.33 8.04
N ILE A 87 -9.16 -8.29 7.76
CA ILE A 87 -10.29 -8.42 8.70
C ILE A 87 -10.77 -9.86 8.68
#